data_AF-A0A6P1ERL7-F1
#
_entry.id   AF-A0A6P1ERL7-F1
#
_cell.length_a   1.000
_cell.length_b   1.000
_cell.length_c   1.000
_cell.angle_alpha   90.00
_cell.angle_beta   90.00
_cell.angle_gamma   90.00
#
_symmetry.space_group_name_H-M   'P 1'
#
loop_
_entity.id
_entity.type
_entity.pdbx_description
1 polymer ?
#
loop_
_entity_poly.entity_id
_entity_poly.type
_entity_poly.pdbx_seq_one_letter_code
_entity_poly.pdbx_strand_id
1 'polypeptide(L)'
;MSTTTTSSRRASGTPRRRRRGLWITLTVLLVLVIGAVVAVFLAVLTYDKAMTVRAKLTSAIPLVSQVADQLTGFDTAGAESTAGQIATLTGEARDETDDGVWRVMEIVPFLGPNLSAVRAATEIADDVSAKIVTPLSSTSLDVLKPVDGRIDIAAITDLSDKITVAKGVVDEAQARVEGIDRGALVPQVASALDAFAPQLETATSAMDQVQPITAILPDALGASGPRSYLVLFQNLAEAQALGGGASSVMQLNVDGGAISVGTQQSSQDFRDLQPVTVDQSALDTFGGNLATTFNVSTSRPDFPTASSIATQFWAQKFPGQKIDGVLAIDPVALQYLLASTGPVTLADGTELTSENTVSTLLNKVYFRYSAATVADETDAFFSEASATILGKILGGDMEPSKMLPAVVKAVGESRILAFSTDPEEQALIAPTPIAGVLPTDNADTTTTGVFFQDASIGSKMDYYLDTAVTQSSTNRCAAGGTSFSTQVTLTNTTTEKVARTLPKYVAANGGNRFPLGDFVTNVYVYGPPGTTTSQAQASWSDPLGDSARVSDPTDDLGRPVARVSVQLAPGESTTVTVGFTAADPAATFGEQALRVTPMINKTEVTLAEDPTCAG
;
A
#
# COMPACT_ATOMS: atom_id res chain seq x y z
N MET A 1 5.20 11.19 -95.37
CA MET A 1 4.09 12.16 -95.55
C MET A 1 2.77 11.40 -95.53
N SER A 2 1.76 11.96 -94.87
CA SER A 2 0.32 11.87 -95.15
C SER A 2 -0.30 10.49 -95.47
N THR A 3 -1.12 9.88 -94.59
CA THR A 3 -2.58 10.15 -94.44
C THR A 3 -3.39 9.94 -95.74
N THR A 4 -4.56 9.28 -95.78
CA THR A 4 -5.39 8.61 -94.76
C THR A 4 -6.42 7.71 -95.50
N THR A 5 -6.70 6.53 -94.96
CA THR A 5 -8.02 5.98 -94.53
C THR A 5 -9.30 6.70 -95.07
N THR A 6 -10.52 6.17 -95.26
CA THR A 6 -11.32 5.11 -94.59
C THR A 6 -12.69 4.98 -95.33
N SER A 7 -13.48 3.92 -95.05
CA SER A 7 -14.95 3.98 -94.72
C SER A 7 -15.98 4.47 -95.78
N SER A 8 -17.24 4.01 -95.82
CA SER A 8 -17.97 2.87 -95.25
C SER A 8 -19.39 2.77 -95.87
N ARG A 9 -20.17 1.74 -95.51
CA ARG A 9 -21.65 1.75 -95.53
C ARG A 9 -22.22 1.02 -94.30
N ARG A 10 -23.49 1.30 -93.95
CA ARG A 10 -24.24 0.77 -92.77
C ARG A 10 -25.48 -0.05 -93.17
N ALA A 11 -25.97 -0.90 -92.26
CA ALA A 11 -27.32 -1.50 -92.24
C ALA A 11 -27.77 -1.82 -90.78
N SER A 12 -29.05 -2.18 -90.55
CA SER A 12 -29.66 -2.46 -89.22
C SER A 12 -29.54 -3.95 -88.79
N GLY A 13 -29.98 -4.47 -87.63
CA GLY A 13 -30.83 -3.96 -86.53
C GLY A 13 -32.32 -4.34 -86.72
N THR A 14 -33.10 -4.85 -85.76
CA THR A 14 -32.92 -5.27 -84.33
C THR A 14 -34.11 -6.22 -83.96
N PRO A 15 -34.23 -6.98 -82.81
CA PRO A 15 -33.82 -6.69 -81.41
C PRO A 15 -33.17 -7.86 -80.60
N ARG A 16 -32.31 -7.54 -79.62
CA ARG A 16 -31.69 -8.54 -78.69
C ARG A 16 -31.66 -8.08 -77.22
N ARG A 17 -32.83 -7.79 -76.62
CA ARG A 17 -32.92 -7.32 -75.22
C ARG A 17 -32.57 -8.37 -74.15
N ARG A 18 -32.63 -9.68 -74.47
CA ARG A 18 -32.34 -10.78 -73.52
C ARG A 18 -30.85 -11.03 -73.20
N ARG A 19 -29.89 -10.47 -73.96
CA ARG A 19 -28.46 -10.68 -73.68
C ARG A 19 -27.86 -9.68 -72.68
N ARG A 20 -28.32 -8.42 -72.64
CA ARG A 20 -27.78 -7.41 -71.69
C ARG A 20 -28.04 -7.78 -70.22
N GLY A 21 -29.23 -8.30 -69.90
CA GLY A 21 -29.53 -8.79 -68.55
C GLY A 21 -28.58 -9.89 -68.11
N LEU A 22 -28.35 -10.90 -68.96
CA LEU A 22 -27.43 -12.00 -68.69
C LEU A 22 -25.99 -11.52 -68.43
N TRP A 23 -25.50 -10.57 -69.23
CA TRP A 23 -24.17 -9.99 -69.05
C TRP A 23 -24.07 -9.17 -67.76
N ILE A 24 -25.09 -8.38 -67.41
CA ILE A 24 -25.12 -7.64 -66.13
C ILE A 24 -25.14 -8.62 -64.95
N THR A 25 -25.96 -9.68 -64.98
CA THR A 25 -25.96 -10.70 -63.93
C THR A 25 -24.65 -11.46 -63.87
N LEU A 26 -23.99 -11.75 -65.00
CA LEU A 26 -22.67 -12.38 -65.03
C LEU A 26 -21.58 -11.45 -64.49
N THR A 27 -21.62 -10.15 -64.78
CA THR A 27 -20.66 -9.18 -64.21
C THR A 27 -20.88 -8.99 -62.72
N VAL A 28 -22.13 -8.90 -62.25
CA VAL A 28 -22.43 -8.83 -60.80
C VAL A 28 -22.01 -10.12 -60.10
N LEU A 29 -22.31 -11.30 -60.68
CA LEU A 29 -21.87 -12.58 -60.13
C LEU A 29 -20.33 -12.69 -60.13
N LEU A 30 -19.65 -12.23 -61.18
CA LEU A 30 -18.18 -12.22 -61.25
C LEU A 30 -17.57 -11.28 -60.22
N VAL A 31 -18.14 -10.09 -60.00
CA VAL A 31 -17.70 -9.17 -58.95
C VAL A 31 -17.95 -9.75 -57.56
N LEU A 32 -19.08 -10.45 -57.34
CA LEU A 32 -19.35 -11.15 -56.08
C LEU A 32 -18.41 -12.36 -55.88
N VAL A 33 -18.08 -13.10 -56.93
CA VAL A 33 -17.13 -14.23 -56.87
C VAL A 33 -15.70 -13.75 -56.66
N ILE A 34 -15.26 -12.69 -57.34
CA ILE A 34 -13.96 -12.06 -57.10
C ILE A 34 -13.93 -11.48 -55.68
N GLY A 35 -14.99 -10.78 -55.25
CA GLY A 35 -15.13 -10.30 -53.88
C GLY A 35 -15.08 -11.42 -52.84
N ALA A 36 -15.72 -12.57 -53.10
CA ALA A 36 -15.66 -13.75 -52.23
C ALA A 36 -14.27 -14.42 -52.24
N VAL A 37 -13.60 -14.52 -53.39
CA VAL A 37 -12.24 -15.07 -53.48
C VAL A 37 -11.23 -14.16 -52.79
N VAL A 38 -11.35 -12.84 -52.97
CA VAL A 38 -10.56 -11.83 -52.24
C VAL A 38 -10.86 -11.90 -50.75
N ALA A 39 -12.13 -11.99 -50.33
CA ALA A 39 -12.51 -12.11 -48.93
C ALA A 39 -11.99 -13.40 -48.28
N VAL A 40 -12.04 -14.55 -48.99
CA VAL A 40 -11.47 -15.81 -48.52
C VAL A 40 -9.94 -15.74 -48.47
N PHE A 41 -9.29 -15.13 -49.46
CA PHE A 41 -7.83 -14.95 -49.47
C PHE A 41 -7.36 -14.04 -48.34
N LEU A 42 -8.02 -12.90 -48.13
CA LEU A 42 -7.76 -12.02 -46.99
C LEU A 42 -8.06 -12.74 -45.67
N ALA A 43 -9.16 -13.49 -45.56
CA ALA A 43 -9.48 -14.26 -44.36
C ALA A 43 -8.44 -15.35 -44.04
N VAL A 44 -7.85 -16.01 -45.04
CA VAL A 44 -6.76 -16.98 -44.85
C VAL A 44 -5.47 -16.27 -44.40
N LEU A 45 -5.09 -15.16 -45.06
CA LEU A 45 -3.92 -14.37 -44.65
C LEU A 45 -4.08 -13.82 -43.22
N THR A 46 -5.24 -13.28 -42.90
CA THR A 46 -5.56 -12.78 -41.55
C THR A 46 -5.67 -13.92 -40.53
N TYR A 47 -6.08 -15.13 -40.92
CA TYR A 47 -6.07 -16.29 -40.03
C TYR A 47 -4.64 -16.72 -39.65
N ASP A 48 -3.74 -16.84 -40.61
CA ASP A 48 -2.34 -17.21 -40.33
C ASP A 48 -1.62 -16.13 -39.50
N LYS A 49 -1.86 -14.84 -39.82
CA LYS A 49 -1.42 -13.70 -38.99
C LYS A 49 -2.00 -13.77 -37.58
N ALA A 50 -3.32 -13.94 -37.43
CA ALA A 50 -3.99 -13.97 -36.13
C ALA A 50 -3.58 -15.19 -35.28
N MET A 51 -3.30 -16.33 -35.90
CA MET A 51 -2.75 -17.50 -35.20
C MET A 51 -1.31 -17.28 -34.75
N THR A 52 -0.52 -16.55 -35.54
CA THR A 52 0.85 -16.14 -35.16
C THR A 52 0.82 -15.15 -34.00
N VAL A 53 0.05 -14.07 -34.11
CA VAL A 53 -0.17 -13.09 -33.03
C VAL A 53 -0.72 -13.76 -31.76
N ARG A 54 -1.71 -14.65 -31.89
CA ARG A 54 -2.22 -15.45 -30.76
C ARG A 54 -1.12 -16.26 -30.09
N ALA A 55 -0.26 -16.95 -30.86
CA ALA A 55 0.84 -17.73 -30.30
C ALA A 55 1.83 -16.84 -29.54
N LYS A 56 2.22 -15.71 -30.13
CA LYS A 56 3.11 -14.71 -29.51
C LYS A 56 2.54 -14.13 -28.22
N LEU A 57 1.30 -13.66 -28.24
CA LEU A 57 0.61 -13.12 -27.05
C LEU A 57 0.41 -14.20 -25.98
N THR A 58 0.06 -15.44 -26.35
CA THR A 58 -0.06 -16.56 -25.39
C THR A 58 1.29 -16.89 -24.73
N SER A 59 2.41 -16.75 -25.46
CA SER A 59 3.75 -16.86 -24.88
C SER A 59 4.16 -15.65 -24.03
N ALA A 60 3.62 -14.47 -24.30
CA ALA A 60 3.91 -13.24 -23.55
C ALA A 60 3.16 -13.16 -22.20
N ILE A 61 1.93 -13.67 -22.10
CA ILE A 61 1.12 -13.66 -20.85
C ILE A 61 1.91 -14.10 -19.59
N PRO A 62 2.58 -15.27 -19.54
CA PRO A 62 3.33 -15.67 -18.35
C PRO A 62 4.54 -14.76 -18.08
N LEU A 63 5.15 -14.17 -19.12
CA LEU A 63 6.25 -13.22 -18.98
C LEU A 63 5.78 -11.88 -18.41
N VAL A 64 4.56 -11.45 -18.70
CA VAL A 64 3.97 -10.23 -18.10
C VAL A 64 3.76 -10.39 -16.60
N SER A 65 3.25 -11.55 -16.15
CA SER A 65 3.18 -11.84 -14.71
C SER A 65 4.59 -11.86 -14.09
N GLN A 66 5.53 -12.55 -14.75
CA GLN A 66 6.91 -12.65 -14.27
C GLN A 66 7.60 -11.28 -14.18
N VAL A 67 7.41 -10.37 -15.16
CA VAL A 67 8.03 -9.04 -15.12
C VAL A 67 7.39 -8.17 -14.04
N ALA A 68 6.10 -8.31 -13.77
CA ALA A 68 5.43 -7.64 -12.65
C ALA A 68 5.95 -8.15 -11.29
N ASP A 69 6.11 -9.46 -11.13
CA ASP A 69 6.71 -10.09 -9.94
C ASP A 69 8.18 -9.63 -9.74
N GLN A 70 8.93 -9.49 -10.84
CA GLN A 70 10.33 -9.02 -10.79
C GLN A 70 10.43 -7.52 -10.47
N LEU A 71 9.57 -6.68 -11.04
CA LEU A 71 9.53 -5.25 -10.73
C LEU A 71 9.08 -4.98 -9.29
N THR A 72 8.06 -5.68 -8.79
CA THR A 72 7.62 -5.59 -7.38
C THR A 72 8.62 -6.21 -6.41
N GLY A 73 9.39 -7.21 -6.86
CA GLY A 73 10.54 -7.78 -6.14
C GLY A 73 11.85 -6.98 -6.27
N PHE A 74 11.85 -5.87 -7.02
CA PHE A 74 13.03 -5.04 -7.32
C PHE A 74 14.21 -5.78 -8.01
N ASP A 75 13.92 -6.89 -8.71
CA ASP A 75 14.85 -7.63 -9.57
C ASP A 75 14.96 -6.94 -10.94
N THR A 76 15.70 -5.82 -11.01
CA THR A 76 15.83 -5.02 -12.24
C THR A 76 16.48 -5.80 -13.40
N ALA A 77 17.47 -6.65 -13.11
CA ALA A 77 18.17 -7.45 -14.11
C ALA A 77 17.29 -8.59 -14.66
N GLY A 78 16.51 -9.25 -13.80
CA GLY A 78 15.51 -10.19 -14.24
C GLY A 78 14.39 -9.52 -15.02
N ALA A 79 13.90 -8.36 -14.57
CA ALA A 79 12.89 -7.59 -15.27
C ALA A 79 13.36 -7.14 -16.67
N GLU A 80 14.61 -6.71 -16.83
CA GLU A 80 15.23 -6.38 -18.14
C GLU A 80 15.20 -7.60 -19.08
N SER A 81 15.63 -8.76 -18.58
CA SER A 81 15.69 -10.01 -19.35
C SER A 81 14.31 -10.50 -19.78
N THR A 82 13.31 -10.41 -18.90
CA THR A 82 11.92 -10.78 -19.18
C THR A 82 11.28 -9.79 -20.15
N ALA A 83 11.52 -8.48 -19.97
CA ALA A 83 11.02 -7.45 -20.89
C ALA A 83 11.63 -7.53 -22.28
N GLY A 84 12.92 -7.86 -22.42
CA GLY A 84 13.53 -8.11 -23.73
C GLY A 84 12.83 -9.24 -24.51
N GLN A 85 12.35 -10.27 -23.80
CA GLN A 85 11.53 -11.34 -24.39
C GLN A 85 10.12 -10.85 -24.73
N ILE A 86 9.48 -10.06 -23.85
CA ILE A 86 8.18 -9.43 -24.14
C ILE A 86 8.29 -8.55 -25.40
N ALA A 87 9.21 -7.58 -25.43
CA ALA A 87 9.47 -6.70 -26.57
C ALA A 87 9.64 -7.43 -27.90
N THR A 88 10.35 -8.57 -27.88
CA THR A 88 10.54 -9.40 -29.09
C THR A 88 9.22 -10.04 -29.52
N LEU A 89 8.44 -10.59 -28.60
CA LEU A 89 7.15 -11.21 -28.90
C LEU A 89 6.08 -10.18 -29.30
N THR A 90 6.07 -9.01 -28.69
CA THR A 90 5.07 -7.94 -28.91
C THR A 90 5.40 -7.11 -30.14
N GLY A 91 6.67 -6.80 -30.39
CA GLY A 91 7.11 -6.11 -31.62
C GLY A 91 6.82 -6.93 -32.88
N GLU A 92 7.15 -8.23 -32.87
CA GLU A 92 6.79 -9.13 -33.98
C GLU A 92 5.26 -9.26 -34.15
N ALA A 93 4.50 -9.29 -33.05
CA ALA A 93 3.05 -9.26 -33.12
C ALA A 93 2.52 -7.91 -33.64
N ARG A 94 3.19 -6.79 -33.34
CA ARG A 94 2.81 -5.45 -33.76
C ARG A 94 2.92 -5.33 -35.27
N ASP A 95 4.07 -5.70 -35.83
CA ASP A 95 4.33 -5.69 -37.28
C ASP A 95 3.27 -6.49 -38.06
N GLU A 96 2.76 -7.59 -37.49
CA GLU A 96 1.70 -8.40 -38.12
C GLU A 96 0.31 -7.74 -38.06
N THR A 97 0.05 -6.89 -37.05
CA THR A 97 -1.24 -6.19 -36.80
C THR A 97 -1.33 -4.75 -37.33
N ASP A 98 -0.20 -4.06 -37.51
CA ASP A 98 -0.15 -2.75 -38.18
C ASP A 98 -0.13 -2.89 -39.72
N ASP A 99 -0.11 -4.12 -40.24
CA ASP A 99 -0.20 -4.42 -41.67
C ASP A 99 -1.52 -3.95 -42.31
N GLY A 100 -1.43 -3.50 -43.57
CA GLY A 100 -2.57 -2.95 -44.31
C GLY A 100 -3.72 -3.95 -44.54
N VAL A 101 -3.45 -5.26 -44.56
CA VAL A 101 -4.53 -6.28 -44.63
C VAL A 101 -5.27 -6.37 -43.29
N TRP A 102 -4.56 -6.32 -42.16
CA TRP A 102 -5.16 -6.36 -40.82
C TRP A 102 -6.12 -5.17 -40.63
N ARG A 103 -5.65 -3.96 -40.93
CA ARG A 103 -6.42 -2.71 -40.78
C ARG A 103 -7.68 -2.65 -41.65
N VAL A 104 -7.71 -3.33 -42.79
CA VAL A 104 -8.92 -3.47 -43.63
C VAL A 104 -9.91 -4.47 -43.00
N MET A 105 -9.41 -5.55 -42.39
CA MET A 105 -10.25 -6.59 -41.79
C MET A 105 -10.86 -6.15 -40.44
N GLU A 106 -10.28 -5.17 -39.76
CA GLU A 106 -10.88 -4.49 -38.59
C GLU A 106 -12.25 -3.83 -38.89
N ILE A 107 -12.58 -3.56 -40.15
CA ILE A 107 -13.87 -2.95 -40.56
C ILE A 107 -14.97 -4.02 -40.75
N VAL A 108 -14.61 -5.31 -40.81
CA VAL A 108 -15.54 -6.40 -41.10
C VAL A 108 -16.44 -6.67 -39.89
N PRO A 109 -17.79 -6.69 -40.02
CA PRO A 109 -18.69 -7.03 -38.91
C PRO A 109 -18.34 -8.38 -38.26
N PHE A 110 -18.50 -8.48 -36.94
CA PHE A 110 -18.15 -9.63 -36.07
C PHE A 110 -16.65 -9.96 -35.97
N LEU A 111 -15.88 -9.86 -37.06
CA LEU A 111 -14.43 -10.11 -37.04
C LEU A 111 -13.65 -8.89 -36.53
N GLY A 112 -14.07 -7.69 -36.93
CA GLY A 112 -13.37 -6.43 -36.71
C GLY A 112 -13.10 -6.07 -35.24
N PRO A 113 -14.09 -6.16 -34.33
CA PRO A 113 -13.89 -5.95 -32.90
C PRO A 113 -12.80 -6.85 -32.31
N ASN A 114 -12.73 -8.11 -32.76
CA ASN A 114 -11.72 -9.06 -32.30
C ASN A 114 -10.30 -8.69 -32.79
N LEU A 115 -10.16 -8.28 -34.05
CA LEU A 115 -8.87 -7.86 -34.59
C LEU A 115 -8.37 -6.54 -33.96
N SER A 116 -9.30 -5.61 -33.68
CA SER A 116 -8.98 -4.36 -32.99
C SER A 116 -8.63 -4.58 -31.52
N ALA A 117 -9.29 -5.51 -30.83
CA ALA A 117 -8.96 -5.88 -29.45
C ALA A 117 -7.57 -6.54 -29.36
N VAL A 118 -7.25 -7.43 -30.31
CA VAL A 118 -5.91 -8.05 -30.41
C VAL A 118 -4.84 -7.00 -30.69
N ARG A 119 -5.06 -6.07 -31.62
CA ARG A 119 -4.12 -4.96 -31.88
C ARG A 119 -3.92 -4.09 -30.63
N ALA A 120 -5.00 -3.71 -29.94
CA ALA A 120 -4.92 -2.92 -28.70
C ALA A 120 -4.09 -3.62 -27.60
N ALA A 121 -4.26 -4.93 -27.41
CA ALA A 121 -3.45 -5.70 -26.46
C ALA A 121 -1.96 -5.73 -26.85
N THR A 122 -1.66 -5.87 -28.14
CA THR A 122 -0.27 -5.80 -28.66
C THR A 122 0.33 -4.40 -28.46
N GLU A 123 -0.43 -3.34 -28.76
CA GLU A 123 0.01 -1.95 -28.56
C GLU A 123 0.30 -1.63 -27.09
N ILE A 124 -0.53 -2.12 -26.16
CA ILE A 124 -0.31 -1.98 -24.72
C ILE A 124 0.97 -2.71 -24.28
N ALA A 125 1.18 -3.94 -24.73
CA ALA A 125 2.34 -4.72 -24.31
C ALA A 125 3.67 -4.19 -24.90
N ASP A 126 3.62 -3.60 -26.11
CA ASP A 126 4.70 -2.81 -26.72
C ASP A 126 4.95 -1.51 -25.93
N ASP A 127 3.91 -0.73 -25.64
CA ASP A 127 3.97 0.51 -24.85
C ASP A 127 4.58 0.26 -23.45
N VAL A 128 4.11 -0.76 -22.72
CA VAL A 128 4.64 -1.15 -21.40
C VAL A 128 6.13 -1.54 -21.52
N SER A 129 6.50 -2.36 -22.48
CA SER A 129 7.89 -2.81 -22.60
C SER A 129 8.84 -1.64 -22.93
N ALA A 130 8.47 -0.80 -23.90
CA ALA A 130 9.35 0.25 -24.42
C ALA A 130 9.39 1.52 -23.55
N LYS A 131 8.27 1.87 -22.89
CA LYS A 131 8.12 3.12 -22.10
C LYS A 131 8.24 2.91 -20.60
N ILE A 132 7.98 1.71 -20.08
CA ILE A 132 8.10 1.41 -18.65
C ILE A 132 9.36 0.59 -18.38
N VAL A 133 9.43 -0.63 -18.93
CA VAL A 133 10.45 -1.56 -18.44
C VAL A 133 11.84 -1.20 -18.91
N THR A 134 12.07 -0.90 -20.19
CA THR A 134 13.41 -0.51 -20.67
C THR A 134 13.99 0.73 -19.96
N PRO A 135 13.25 1.83 -19.73
CA PRO A 135 13.76 2.98 -18.96
C PRO A 135 14.01 2.69 -17.48
N LEU A 136 13.18 1.88 -16.82
CA LEU A 136 13.35 1.55 -15.41
C LEU A 136 14.45 0.51 -15.18
N SER A 137 14.53 -0.54 -16.00
CA SER A 137 15.50 -1.63 -15.84
C SER A 137 16.94 -1.19 -16.10
N SER A 138 17.14 -0.23 -17.01
CA SER A 138 18.44 0.41 -17.26
C SER A 138 18.87 1.40 -16.16
N THR A 139 18.02 1.68 -15.17
CA THR A 139 18.34 2.54 -14.03
C THR A 139 18.87 1.69 -12.87
N SER A 140 20.14 1.88 -12.48
CA SER A 140 20.68 1.20 -11.31
C SER A 140 20.01 1.71 -10.02
N LEU A 141 19.62 0.80 -9.14
CA LEU A 141 19.12 1.14 -7.80
C LEU A 141 20.20 1.78 -6.90
N ASP A 142 21.48 1.75 -7.30
CA ASP A 142 22.57 2.44 -6.60
C ASP A 142 22.37 3.96 -6.50
N VAL A 143 21.52 4.57 -7.34
CA VAL A 143 21.15 6.00 -7.24
C VAL A 143 20.49 6.35 -5.90
N LEU A 144 19.97 5.35 -5.19
CA LEU A 144 19.35 5.50 -3.87
C LEU A 144 20.37 5.45 -2.72
N LYS A 145 21.64 5.15 -2.99
CA LYS A 145 22.70 5.14 -1.97
C LYS A 145 23.19 6.55 -1.69
N PRO A 146 23.15 7.01 -0.43
CA PRO A 146 23.91 8.17 -0.02
C PRO A 146 25.40 7.98 -0.31
N VAL A 147 26.05 9.04 -0.79
CA VAL A 147 27.51 9.17 -0.85
C VAL A 147 27.89 10.31 0.08
N ASP A 148 28.73 10.04 1.09
CA ASP A 148 29.11 11.01 2.13
C ASP A 148 27.89 11.72 2.80
N GLY A 149 26.81 10.97 3.05
CA GLY A 149 25.58 11.50 3.63
C GLY A 149 24.66 12.27 2.65
N ARG A 150 24.97 12.29 1.35
CA ARG A 150 24.18 12.97 0.31
C ARG A 150 23.52 12.01 -0.67
N ILE A 151 22.21 12.14 -0.86
CA ILE A 151 21.45 11.55 -1.97
C ILE A 151 21.61 12.41 -3.23
N ASP A 152 21.77 11.79 -4.40
CA ASP A 152 21.78 12.48 -5.70
C ASP A 152 20.35 12.87 -6.12
N ILE A 153 19.96 14.12 -5.82
CA ILE A 153 18.67 14.68 -6.23
C ILE A 153 18.43 14.56 -7.74
N ALA A 154 19.45 14.75 -8.59
CA ALA A 154 19.25 14.71 -10.03
C ALA A 154 18.87 13.29 -10.51
N ALA A 155 19.46 12.27 -9.91
CA ALA A 155 19.11 10.88 -10.18
C ALA A 155 17.73 10.50 -9.60
N ILE A 156 17.34 11.04 -8.45
CA ILE A 156 15.98 10.89 -7.90
C ILE A 156 14.94 11.56 -8.80
N THR A 157 15.22 12.75 -9.34
CA THR A 157 14.33 13.46 -10.27
C THR A 157 14.14 12.67 -11.56
N ASP A 158 15.22 12.16 -12.17
CA ASP A 158 15.15 11.31 -13.38
C ASP A 158 14.33 10.02 -13.12
N LEU A 159 14.46 9.40 -11.94
CA LEU A 159 13.64 8.27 -11.54
C LEU A 159 12.15 8.64 -11.37
N SER A 160 11.85 9.79 -10.75
CA SER A 160 10.49 10.31 -10.60
C SER A 160 9.81 10.60 -11.95
N ASP A 161 10.55 11.19 -12.89
CA ASP A 161 10.07 11.45 -14.25
C ASP A 161 9.72 10.14 -14.98
N LYS A 162 10.59 9.12 -14.87
CA LYS A 162 10.34 7.77 -15.43
C LYS A 162 9.10 7.11 -14.83
N ILE A 163 8.91 7.21 -13.51
CA ILE A 163 7.74 6.65 -12.82
C ILE A 163 6.45 7.40 -13.20
N THR A 164 6.53 8.72 -13.40
CA THR A 164 5.39 9.53 -13.87
C THR A 164 4.99 9.15 -15.30
N VAL A 165 5.96 8.91 -16.19
CA VAL A 165 5.69 8.35 -17.53
C VAL A 165 5.09 6.95 -17.43
N ALA A 166 5.60 6.10 -16.53
CA ALA A 166 5.11 4.74 -16.35
C ALA A 166 3.65 4.70 -15.88
N LYS A 167 3.27 5.54 -14.89
CA LYS A 167 1.87 5.69 -14.47
C LYS A 167 0.98 6.06 -15.66
N GLY A 168 1.34 7.08 -16.45
CA GLY A 168 0.53 7.50 -17.60
C GLY A 168 0.32 6.40 -18.65
N VAL A 169 1.29 5.50 -18.84
CA VAL A 169 1.17 4.34 -19.74
C VAL A 169 0.24 3.26 -19.17
N VAL A 170 0.29 3.01 -17.85
CA VAL A 170 -0.59 2.05 -17.18
C VAL A 170 -2.04 2.56 -17.16
N ASP A 171 -2.25 3.83 -16.82
CA ASP A 171 -3.56 4.49 -16.84
C ASP A 171 -4.21 4.42 -18.25
N GLU A 172 -3.42 4.70 -19.30
CA GLU A 172 -3.90 4.60 -20.68
C GLU A 172 -4.18 3.14 -21.08
N ALA A 173 -3.36 2.18 -20.65
CA ALA A 173 -3.58 0.76 -20.90
C ALA A 173 -4.88 0.25 -20.27
N GLN A 174 -5.16 0.62 -19.02
CA GLN A 174 -6.40 0.28 -18.33
C GLN A 174 -7.62 0.85 -19.07
N ALA A 175 -7.63 2.15 -19.35
CA ALA A 175 -8.73 2.82 -20.06
C ALA A 175 -8.98 2.22 -21.46
N ARG A 176 -7.91 1.83 -22.18
CA ARG A 176 -8.01 1.12 -23.47
C ARG A 176 -8.65 -0.27 -23.31
N VAL A 177 -8.32 -1.03 -22.26
CA VAL A 177 -8.86 -2.39 -22.03
C VAL A 177 -10.31 -2.37 -21.53
N GLU A 178 -10.68 -1.41 -20.70
CA GLU A 178 -12.05 -1.19 -20.23
C GLU A 178 -12.98 -0.72 -21.36
N GLY A 179 -12.47 0.11 -22.29
CA GLY A 179 -13.22 0.59 -23.45
C GLY A 179 -13.56 -0.47 -24.51
N ILE A 180 -13.08 -1.71 -24.39
CA ILE A 180 -13.36 -2.79 -25.34
C ILE A 180 -14.67 -3.50 -24.95
N ASP A 181 -15.70 -3.35 -25.79
CA ASP A 181 -16.97 -4.08 -25.69
C ASP A 181 -16.75 -5.61 -25.80
N ARG A 182 -16.80 -6.29 -24.65
CA ARG A 182 -16.65 -7.75 -24.55
C ARG A 182 -17.77 -8.52 -25.24
N GLY A 183 -18.96 -7.93 -25.38
CA GLY A 183 -20.10 -8.53 -26.07
C GLY A 183 -19.92 -8.64 -27.60
N ALA A 184 -19.01 -7.85 -28.17
CA ALA A 184 -18.65 -7.90 -29.59
C ALA A 184 -17.53 -8.92 -29.90
N LEU A 185 -16.96 -9.57 -28.88
CA LEU A 185 -15.80 -10.47 -29.02
C LEU A 185 -16.22 -11.96 -29.09
N VAL A 186 -15.34 -12.78 -29.67
CA VAL A 186 -15.42 -14.24 -29.48
C VAL A 186 -14.92 -14.61 -28.08
N PRO A 187 -15.44 -15.67 -27.44
CA PRO A 187 -15.13 -16.01 -26.05
C PRO A 187 -13.62 -16.09 -25.75
N GLN A 188 -12.82 -16.56 -26.70
CA GLN A 188 -11.37 -16.70 -26.53
C GLN A 188 -10.64 -15.36 -26.41
N VAL A 189 -11.14 -14.29 -27.04
CA VAL A 189 -10.55 -12.94 -26.95
C VAL A 189 -11.09 -12.22 -25.72
N ALA A 190 -12.39 -12.36 -25.43
CA ALA A 190 -12.99 -11.85 -24.20
C ALA A 190 -12.25 -12.40 -22.96
N SER A 191 -12.16 -13.73 -22.80
CA SER A 191 -11.50 -14.35 -21.65
C SER A 191 -10.00 -14.03 -21.53
N ALA A 192 -9.32 -13.70 -22.62
CA ALA A 192 -7.92 -13.25 -22.56
C ALA A 192 -7.81 -11.82 -21.99
N LEU A 193 -8.73 -10.92 -22.36
CA LEU A 193 -8.81 -9.57 -21.77
C LEU A 193 -9.35 -9.61 -20.33
N ASP A 194 -10.27 -10.52 -20.01
CA ASP A 194 -10.81 -10.73 -18.66
C ASP A 194 -9.71 -11.23 -17.71
N ALA A 195 -8.76 -12.03 -18.20
CA ALA A 195 -7.59 -12.47 -17.44
C ALA A 195 -6.49 -11.40 -17.29
N PHE A 196 -6.44 -10.42 -18.19
CA PHE A 196 -5.43 -9.36 -18.20
C PHE A 196 -5.86 -8.11 -17.42
N ALA A 197 -7.15 -7.78 -17.41
CA ALA A 197 -7.65 -6.57 -16.74
C ALA A 197 -7.27 -6.49 -15.23
N PRO A 198 -7.37 -7.56 -14.42
CA PRO A 198 -6.95 -7.51 -13.01
C PRO A 198 -5.44 -7.25 -12.84
N GLN A 199 -4.60 -7.62 -13.82
CA GLN A 199 -3.16 -7.36 -13.78
C GLN A 199 -2.86 -5.88 -14.03
N LEU A 200 -3.61 -5.24 -14.94
CA LEU A 200 -3.54 -3.79 -15.14
C LEU A 200 -4.05 -3.03 -13.92
N GLU A 201 -5.21 -3.40 -13.38
CA GLU A 201 -5.79 -2.81 -12.16
C GLU A 201 -4.82 -2.89 -10.96
N THR A 202 -4.14 -4.03 -10.80
CA THR A 202 -3.06 -4.19 -9.80
C THR A 202 -1.88 -3.24 -10.07
N ALA A 203 -1.47 -3.08 -11.33
CA ALA A 203 -0.39 -2.18 -11.71
C ALA A 203 -0.75 -0.70 -11.52
N THR A 204 -1.99 -0.29 -11.86
CA THR A 204 -2.51 1.06 -11.61
C THR A 204 -2.51 1.35 -10.11
N SER A 205 -3.09 0.45 -9.33
CA SER A 205 -3.16 0.56 -7.86
C SER A 205 -1.79 0.67 -7.19
N ALA A 206 -0.75 0.03 -7.76
CA ALA A 206 0.63 0.16 -7.32
C ALA A 206 1.24 1.51 -7.73
N MET A 207 1.01 1.97 -8.96
CA MET A 207 1.49 3.27 -9.45
C MET A 207 0.83 4.44 -8.71
N ASP A 208 -0.44 4.32 -8.34
CA ASP A 208 -1.18 5.31 -7.52
C ASP A 208 -0.61 5.47 -6.11
N GLN A 209 0.06 4.44 -5.58
CA GLN A 209 0.75 4.52 -4.29
C GLN A 209 2.19 5.04 -4.42
N VAL A 210 2.89 4.70 -5.51
CA VAL A 210 4.32 5.02 -5.68
C VAL A 210 4.54 6.40 -6.30
N GLN A 211 3.79 6.76 -7.35
CA GLN A 211 4.01 7.99 -8.11
C GLN A 211 3.89 9.27 -7.24
N PRO A 212 2.89 9.42 -6.35
CA PRO A 212 2.78 10.59 -5.48
C PRO A 212 3.99 10.75 -4.54
N ILE A 213 4.47 9.64 -3.97
CA ILE A 213 5.64 9.62 -3.07
C ILE A 213 6.92 9.98 -3.82
N THR A 214 7.10 9.48 -5.04
CA THR A 214 8.30 9.79 -5.84
C THR A 214 8.30 11.22 -6.37
N ALA A 215 7.13 11.79 -6.67
CA ALA A 215 7.00 13.17 -7.14
C ALA A 215 7.43 14.21 -6.09
N ILE A 216 7.13 13.98 -4.80
CA ILE A 216 7.54 14.88 -3.71
C ILE A 216 9.00 14.68 -3.27
N LEU A 217 9.61 13.54 -3.62
CA LEU A 217 10.90 13.13 -3.04
C LEU A 217 12.07 14.09 -3.31
N PRO A 218 12.22 14.71 -4.50
CA PRO A 218 13.26 15.73 -4.73
C PRO A 218 13.16 16.92 -3.76
N ASP A 219 11.95 17.44 -3.54
CA ASP A 219 11.74 18.60 -2.65
C ASP A 219 11.76 18.24 -1.16
N ALA A 220 11.36 17.02 -0.81
CA ALA A 220 11.59 16.46 0.53
C ALA A 220 13.09 16.23 0.82
N LEU A 221 13.88 15.95 -0.22
CA LEU A 221 15.34 15.94 -0.15
C LEU A 221 15.97 17.35 -0.24
N GLY A 222 15.14 18.40 -0.25
CA GLY A 222 15.59 19.80 -0.20
C GLY A 222 16.09 20.36 -1.52
N ALA A 223 15.55 19.91 -2.66
CA ALA A 223 15.83 20.52 -3.98
C ALA A 223 15.47 22.01 -4.02
N SER A 224 14.30 22.39 -3.50
CA SER A 224 13.86 23.79 -3.38
C SER A 224 14.36 24.53 -2.13
N GLY A 225 15.21 23.91 -1.31
CA GLY A 225 15.85 24.52 -0.13
C GLY A 225 15.81 23.65 1.13
N PRO A 226 16.40 24.12 2.25
CA PRO A 226 16.53 23.31 3.46
C PRO A 226 15.19 22.90 4.07
N ARG A 227 15.10 21.63 4.50
CA ARG A 227 13.95 21.03 5.19
C ARG A 227 14.38 20.45 6.54
N SER A 228 13.49 20.46 7.53
CA SER A 228 13.69 19.84 8.86
C SER A 228 12.58 18.83 9.16
N TYR A 229 12.94 17.62 9.54
CA TYR A 229 11.99 16.54 9.85
C TYR A 229 12.12 16.09 11.31
N LEU A 230 11.03 15.65 11.92
CA LEU A 230 11.08 14.85 13.15
C LEU A 230 10.90 13.37 12.82
N VAL A 231 11.75 12.51 13.38
CA VAL A 231 11.61 11.05 13.35
C VAL A 231 11.23 10.57 14.74
N LEU A 232 10.00 10.06 14.87
CA LEU A 232 9.46 9.46 16.09
C LEU A 232 9.87 7.99 16.15
N PHE A 233 10.64 7.59 17.17
CA PHE A 233 10.97 6.19 17.40
C PHE A 233 9.93 5.58 18.32
N GLN A 234 9.17 4.63 17.79
CA GLN A 234 8.09 3.98 18.51
C GLN A 234 8.61 2.82 19.34
N ASN A 235 8.05 2.63 20.54
CA ASN A 235 8.26 1.46 21.36
C ASN A 235 7.00 0.61 21.37
N LEU A 236 7.00 -0.46 20.58
CA LEU A 236 5.87 -1.39 20.46
C LEU A 236 5.57 -2.15 21.77
N ALA A 237 6.45 -2.10 22.78
CA ALA A 237 6.21 -2.64 24.11
C ALA A 237 5.46 -1.64 25.03
N GLU A 238 5.01 -0.51 24.48
CA GLU A 238 4.02 0.42 25.04
C GLU A 238 2.98 0.65 23.92
N ALA A 239 2.11 -0.32 23.65
CA ALA A 239 1.28 -0.29 22.45
C ALA A 239 0.40 0.98 22.40
N GLN A 240 0.25 1.53 21.20
CA GLN A 240 -0.63 2.66 20.87
C GLN A 240 -1.25 2.37 19.49
N ALA A 241 -2.32 3.09 19.08
CA ALA A 241 -3.05 2.72 17.87
C ALA A 241 -2.16 2.62 16.62
N LEU A 242 -1.23 3.56 16.43
CA LEU A 242 -0.27 3.58 15.31
C LEU A 242 0.98 2.69 15.54
N GLY A 243 0.94 1.74 16.47
CA GLY A 243 2.03 0.80 16.75
C GLY A 243 2.45 0.89 18.22
N GLY A 244 3.36 1.80 18.53
CA GLY A 244 3.87 2.02 19.87
C GLY A 244 3.94 3.50 20.26
N GLY A 245 4.15 3.75 21.54
CA GLY A 245 4.40 5.10 22.07
C GLY A 245 5.69 5.68 21.49
N ALA A 246 5.69 6.97 21.16
CA ALA A 246 6.86 7.68 20.68
C ALA A 246 7.85 7.90 21.84
N SER A 247 8.73 6.94 22.12
CA SER A 247 9.63 6.97 23.29
C SER A 247 10.80 7.94 23.13
N SER A 248 11.22 8.23 21.91
CA SER A 248 12.22 9.26 21.59
C SER A 248 11.96 9.91 20.22
N VAL A 249 12.59 11.05 19.98
CA VAL A 249 12.49 11.80 18.72
C VAL A 249 13.85 12.34 18.29
N MET A 250 14.13 12.30 16.99
CA MET A 250 15.32 12.88 16.37
C MET A 250 14.92 13.87 15.29
N GLN A 251 15.51 15.06 15.32
CA GLN A 251 15.47 15.98 14.20
C GLN A 251 16.44 15.53 13.11
N LEU A 252 16.01 15.53 11.85
CA LEU A 252 16.87 15.44 10.68
C LEU A 252 16.80 16.76 9.91
N ASN A 253 17.93 17.24 9.40
CA ASN A 253 17.99 18.39 8.51
C ASN A 253 18.48 17.94 7.14
N VAL A 254 17.79 18.36 6.08
CA VAL A 254 18.09 17.97 4.70
C VAL A 254 18.27 19.21 3.83
N ASP A 255 19.37 19.29 3.08
CA ASP A 255 19.70 20.44 2.22
C ASP A 255 20.43 19.98 0.94
N GLY A 256 19.78 20.14 -0.21
CA GLY A 256 20.30 19.68 -1.51
C GLY A 256 20.66 18.19 -1.52
N GLY A 257 19.93 17.36 -0.77
CA GLY A 257 20.13 15.92 -0.64
C GLY A 257 21.09 15.50 0.47
N ALA A 258 21.82 16.43 1.11
CA ALA A 258 22.65 16.10 2.27
C ALA A 258 21.79 15.99 3.52
N ILE A 259 21.83 14.83 4.17
CA ILE A 259 21.06 14.53 5.38
C ILE A 259 22.00 14.61 6.59
N SER A 260 21.57 15.35 7.62
CA SER A 260 22.33 15.49 8.87
C SER A 260 21.42 15.31 10.09
N VAL A 261 21.98 14.71 11.14
CA VAL A 261 21.29 14.52 12.42
C VAL A 261 21.35 15.83 13.21
N GLY A 262 20.18 16.34 13.59
CA GLY A 262 20.00 17.49 14.48
C GLY A 262 19.86 17.07 15.94
N THR A 263 18.99 17.76 16.68
CA THR A 263 18.74 17.47 18.09
C THR A 263 17.97 16.15 18.27
N GLN A 264 18.41 15.32 19.22
CA GLN A 264 17.67 14.15 19.71
C GLN A 264 17.12 14.44 21.12
N GLN A 265 15.95 13.90 21.46
CA GLN A 265 15.30 14.02 22.77
C GLN A 265 14.62 12.70 23.15
N SER A 266 14.60 12.38 24.45
CA SER A 266 13.70 11.37 25.00
C SER A 266 12.27 11.93 25.07
N SER A 267 11.25 11.08 25.07
CA SER A 267 9.87 11.51 25.36
C SER A 267 9.73 12.13 26.76
N GLN A 268 10.62 11.78 27.69
CA GLN A 268 10.64 12.35 29.05
C GLN A 268 11.14 13.80 29.08
N ASP A 269 11.86 14.24 28.04
CA ASP A 269 12.34 15.60 27.87
C ASP A 269 11.22 16.62 27.57
N PHE A 270 10.00 16.14 27.30
CA PHE A 270 8.80 16.96 27.04
C PHE A 270 7.82 16.97 28.22
N ARG A 271 8.24 16.49 29.40
CA ARG A 271 7.49 16.65 30.66
C ARG A 271 7.40 18.14 31.06
N ASP A 272 6.39 18.45 31.88
CA ASP A 272 6.13 19.77 32.48
C ASP A 272 5.91 20.93 31.47
N LEU A 273 5.67 20.60 30.19
CA LEU A 273 5.23 21.53 29.14
C LEU A 273 3.73 21.84 29.26
N GLN A 274 3.25 22.87 28.53
CA GLN A 274 1.83 23.17 28.48
C GLN A 274 1.08 22.14 27.63
N PRO A 275 -0.21 21.86 27.92
CA PRO A 275 -1.04 21.03 27.07
C PRO A 275 -1.07 21.55 25.62
N VAL A 276 -0.94 20.64 24.66
CA VAL A 276 -1.06 20.96 23.22
C VAL A 276 -2.52 20.92 22.77
N THR A 277 -2.80 21.51 21.60
CA THR A 277 -4.15 21.46 21.00
C THR A 277 -4.36 20.11 20.32
N VAL A 278 -5.46 19.44 20.67
CA VAL A 278 -5.90 18.15 20.12
C VAL A 278 -7.39 18.26 19.82
N ASP A 279 -7.90 17.53 18.82
CA ASP A 279 -9.33 17.46 18.53
C ASP A 279 -10.12 16.91 19.74
N GLN A 280 -11.30 17.47 19.99
CA GLN A 280 -12.13 17.06 21.12
C GLN A 280 -12.60 15.60 21.00
N SER A 281 -12.89 15.11 19.80
CA SER A 281 -13.28 13.70 19.55
C SER A 281 -12.19 12.71 19.99
N ALA A 282 -10.92 13.06 19.74
CA ALA A 282 -9.77 12.30 20.18
C ALA A 282 -9.56 12.38 21.70
N LEU A 283 -9.80 13.55 22.32
CA LEU A 283 -9.73 13.71 23.78
C LEU A 283 -10.85 12.96 24.50
N ASP A 284 -12.05 12.90 23.93
CA ASP A 284 -13.19 12.16 24.48
C ASP A 284 -12.96 10.64 24.38
N THR A 285 -12.31 10.17 23.31
CA THR A 285 -12.01 8.76 23.06
C THR A 285 -10.78 8.23 23.83
N PHE A 286 -9.67 8.98 23.80
CA PHE A 286 -8.38 8.55 24.36
C PHE A 286 -8.02 9.20 25.72
N GLY A 287 -8.76 10.24 26.11
CA GLY A 287 -8.55 10.96 27.37
C GLY A 287 -7.52 12.09 27.28
N GLY A 288 -7.56 12.97 28.28
CA GLY A 288 -6.76 14.21 28.33
C GLY A 288 -5.24 14.04 28.28
N ASN A 289 -4.70 12.85 28.58
CA ASN A 289 -3.27 12.57 28.51
C ASN A 289 -2.70 12.78 27.09
N LEU A 290 -3.53 12.61 26.05
CA LEU A 290 -3.15 12.84 24.65
C LEU A 290 -2.69 14.29 24.39
N ALA A 291 -3.22 15.26 25.13
CA ALA A 291 -2.79 16.66 25.07
C ALA A 291 -1.58 16.98 25.97
N THR A 292 -1.21 16.11 26.92
CA THR A 292 -0.22 16.44 27.98
C THR A 292 1.00 15.51 28.00
N THR A 293 1.12 14.55 27.08
CA THR A 293 2.17 13.54 27.14
C THR A 293 2.65 13.14 25.74
N PHE A 294 3.87 13.55 25.40
CA PHE A 294 4.50 13.31 24.09
C PHE A 294 4.50 11.83 23.67
N ASN A 295 4.82 10.93 24.61
CA ASN A 295 4.92 9.48 24.33
C ASN A 295 3.62 8.88 23.77
N VAL A 296 2.45 9.37 24.20
CA VAL A 296 1.15 8.84 23.75
C VAL A 296 0.57 9.60 22.55
N SER A 297 1.37 10.44 21.88
CA SER A 297 0.96 11.15 20.63
C SER A 297 0.42 10.21 19.55
N THR A 298 0.88 8.95 19.53
CA THR A 298 0.47 7.88 18.61
C THR A 298 -0.80 7.12 19.03
N SER A 299 -1.51 7.55 20.09
CA SER A 299 -2.74 6.87 20.58
C SER A 299 -3.90 6.89 19.60
N ARG A 300 -4.07 7.96 18.80
CA ARG A 300 -5.14 8.06 17.79
C ARG A 300 -4.69 7.35 16.50
N PRO A 301 -5.54 6.57 15.82
CA PRO A 301 -5.23 5.92 14.54
C PRO A 301 -5.20 6.91 13.35
N ASP A 302 -4.51 8.02 13.52
CA ASP A 302 -4.38 9.11 12.56
C ASP A 302 -2.99 9.77 12.72
N PHE A 303 -2.08 9.48 11.81
CA PHE A 303 -0.70 9.99 11.89
C PHE A 303 -0.58 11.52 11.72
N PRO A 304 -1.45 12.24 10.96
CA PRO A 304 -1.55 13.70 11.01
C PRO A 304 -1.76 14.24 12.43
N THR A 305 -2.63 13.62 13.24
CA THR A 305 -2.81 13.99 14.66
C THR A 305 -1.55 13.77 15.48
N ALA A 306 -0.90 12.60 15.35
CA ALA A 306 0.35 12.32 16.05
C ALA A 306 1.46 13.32 15.69
N SER A 307 1.55 13.68 14.40
CA SER A 307 2.50 14.66 13.86
C SER A 307 2.22 16.07 14.37
N SER A 308 0.96 16.48 14.46
CA SER A 308 0.53 17.76 15.04
C SER A 308 0.86 17.85 16.54
N ILE A 309 0.64 16.78 17.30
CA ILE A 309 1.00 16.71 18.73
C ILE A 309 2.52 16.82 18.92
N ALA A 310 3.29 16.03 18.16
CA ALA A 310 4.75 16.02 18.24
C ALA A 310 5.37 17.38 17.87
N THR A 311 4.89 18.02 16.79
CA THR A 311 5.39 19.34 16.36
C THR A 311 5.00 20.46 17.32
N GLN A 312 3.81 20.42 17.94
CA GLN A 312 3.43 21.39 18.97
C GLN A 312 4.31 21.27 20.23
N PHE A 313 4.60 20.06 20.71
CA PHE A 313 5.55 19.86 21.82
C PHE A 313 6.97 20.29 21.44
N TRP A 314 7.42 19.99 20.21
CA TRP A 314 8.72 20.44 19.71
C TRP A 314 8.83 21.96 19.69
N ALA A 315 7.80 22.66 19.17
CA ALA A 315 7.77 24.12 19.08
C ALA A 315 7.77 24.82 20.45
N GLN A 316 7.20 24.20 21.50
CA GLN A 316 7.32 24.71 22.87
C GLN A 316 8.76 24.65 23.39
N LYS A 317 9.50 23.56 23.09
CA LYS A 317 10.86 23.35 23.59
C LYS A 317 11.93 24.05 22.74
N PHE A 318 11.73 24.12 21.43
CA PHE A 318 12.66 24.67 20.45
C PHE A 318 11.98 25.78 19.62
N PRO A 319 11.59 26.90 20.25
CA PRO A 319 10.84 27.96 19.58
C PRO A 319 11.62 28.54 18.39
N GLY A 320 10.93 28.68 17.26
CA GLY A 320 11.51 29.19 16.01
C GLY A 320 12.16 28.13 15.12
N GLN A 321 12.29 26.88 15.55
CA GLN A 321 12.62 25.78 14.63
C GLN A 321 11.35 25.37 13.86
N LYS A 322 11.34 25.59 12.54
CA LYS A 322 10.33 25.01 11.65
C LYS A 322 10.58 23.51 11.54
N ILE A 323 9.49 22.73 11.52
CA ILE A 323 9.49 21.34 11.08
C ILE A 323 8.63 21.29 9.82
N ASP A 324 9.16 20.70 8.76
CA ASP A 324 8.55 20.56 7.44
C ASP A 324 7.76 19.24 7.31
N GLY A 325 8.11 18.21 8.08
CA GLY A 325 7.38 16.95 8.13
C GLY A 325 7.74 16.08 9.32
N VAL A 326 6.97 15.01 9.51
CA VAL A 326 7.18 14.03 10.59
C VAL A 326 7.18 12.63 9.99
N LEU A 327 8.07 11.79 10.51
CA LEU A 327 8.21 10.37 10.20
C LEU A 327 8.04 9.58 11.49
N ALA A 328 7.50 8.37 11.43
CA ALA A 328 7.58 7.40 12.53
C ALA A 328 8.17 6.09 12.04
N ILE A 329 8.92 5.42 12.93
CA ILE A 329 9.53 4.12 12.65
C ILE A 329 9.55 3.23 13.91
N ASP A 330 9.27 1.95 13.74
CA ASP A 330 9.30 0.94 14.81
C ASP A 330 10.50 -0.04 14.72
N PRO A 331 10.81 -0.82 15.79
CA PRO A 331 11.93 -1.77 15.78
C PRO A 331 11.77 -2.98 14.86
N VAL A 332 10.58 -3.29 14.38
CA VAL A 332 10.32 -4.34 13.38
C VAL A 332 10.63 -3.80 11.98
N ALA A 333 10.34 -2.53 11.68
CA ALA A 333 10.87 -1.86 10.50
C ALA A 333 12.40 -1.83 10.54
N LEU A 334 13.03 -1.43 11.65
CA LEU A 334 14.49 -1.47 11.81
C LEU A 334 15.07 -2.89 11.57
N GLN A 335 14.39 -3.94 12.05
CA GLN A 335 14.75 -5.33 11.78
C GLN A 335 14.76 -5.64 10.26
N TYR A 336 13.83 -5.08 9.49
CA TYR A 336 13.79 -5.26 8.04
C TYR A 336 14.90 -4.48 7.33
N LEU A 337 15.20 -3.25 7.74
CA LEU A 337 16.31 -2.46 7.18
C LEU A 337 17.67 -3.13 7.42
N LEU A 338 17.85 -3.78 8.58
CA LEU A 338 19.05 -4.55 8.92
C LEU A 338 19.32 -5.74 7.98
N ALA A 339 18.31 -6.26 7.27
CA ALA A 339 18.53 -7.27 6.23
C ALA A 339 19.25 -6.71 4.98
N SER A 340 19.19 -5.39 4.77
CA SER A 340 19.89 -4.68 3.69
C SER A 340 21.27 -4.17 4.12
N THR A 341 21.40 -3.59 5.32
CA THR A 341 22.69 -3.09 5.81
C THR A 341 23.58 -4.22 6.34
N GLY A 342 23.00 -5.34 6.78
CA GLY A 342 23.66 -6.31 7.66
C GLY A 342 23.86 -5.77 9.08
N PRO A 343 24.41 -6.59 10.00
CA PRO A 343 24.51 -6.29 11.42
C PRO A 343 25.17 -4.97 11.80
N VAL A 344 24.81 -4.44 12.96
CA VAL A 344 25.34 -3.19 13.53
C VAL A 344 25.81 -3.44 14.96
N THR A 345 27.05 -3.09 15.27
CA THR A 345 27.64 -3.23 16.61
C THR A 345 27.62 -1.90 17.35
N LEU A 346 27.11 -1.89 18.58
CA LEU A 346 27.12 -0.75 19.49
C LEU A 346 28.41 -0.71 20.33
N ALA A 347 28.70 0.42 20.99
CA ALA A 347 29.92 0.61 21.78
C ALA A 347 30.02 -0.33 23.00
N ASP A 348 28.89 -0.84 23.52
CA ASP A 348 28.86 -1.88 24.57
C ASP A 348 29.23 -3.28 24.05
N GLY A 349 29.42 -3.43 22.73
CA GLY A 349 29.69 -4.70 22.04
C GLY A 349 28.44 -5.49 21.65
N THR A 350 27.24 -4.97 21.91
CA THR A 350 25.99 -5.59 21.44
C THR A 350 25.90 -5.50 19.93
N GLU A 351 25.66 -6.63 19.29
CA GLU A 351 25.34 -6.72 17.86
C GLU A 351 23.82 -6.76 17.66
N LEU A 352 23.28 -5.82 16.88
CA LEU A 352 21.89 -5.80 16.42
C LEU A 352 21.81 -6.45 15.04
N THR A 353 20.93 -7.44 14.88
CA THR A 353 20.75 -8.21 13.65
C THR A 353 19.27 -8.30 13.24
N SER A 354 19.01 -8.74 12.01
CA SER A 354 17.67 -9.05 11.48
C SER A 354 16.92 -10.15 12.26
N GLU A 355 17.58 -10.87 13.19
CA GLU A 355 16.98 -11.93 14.00
C GLU A 355 16.77 -11.49 15.45
N ASN A 356 17.63 -10.62 15.98
CA ASN A 356 17.65 -10.30 17.40
C ASN A 356 17.03 -8.94 17.76
N THR A 357 16.99 -7.98 16.83
CA THR A 357 16.76 -6.55 17.12
C THR A 357 15.47 -6.28 17.89
N VAL A 358 14.34 -6.84 17.44
CA VAL A 358 13.04 -6.76 18.15
C VAL A 358 13.16 -7.26 19.59
N SER A 359 13.67 -8.49 19.79
CA SER A 359 13.82 -9.08 21.13
C SER A 359 14.82 -8.33 22.02
N THR A 360 15.83 -7.70 21.43
CA THR A 360 16.84 -6.91 22.15
C THR A 360 16.23 -5.60 22.62
N LEU A 361 15.67 -4.81 21.70
CA LEU A 361 15.17 -3.46 21.97
C LEU A 361 13.87 -3.46 22.80
N LEU A 362 12.96 -4.40 22.55
CA LEU A 362 11.61 -4.39 23.13
C LEU A 362 11.47 -5.29 24.37
N ASN A 363 12.52 -6.03 24.76
CA ASN A 363 12.46 -6.89 25.96
C ASN A 363 13.80 -7.02 26.69
N LYS A 364 14.81 -7.65 26.06
CA LYS A 364 16.03 -8.09 26.76
C LYS A 364 16.82 -6.93 27.39
N VAL A 365 16.81 -5.76 26.77
CA VAL A 365 17.52 -4.57 27.28
C VAL A 365 17.07 -4.19 28.71
N TYR A 366 15.78 -4.36 29.04
CA TYR A 366 15.21 -4.05 30.36
C TYR A 366 15.65 -4.99 31.48
N PHE A 367 16.29 -6.13 31.15
CA PHE A 367 16.86 -7.08 32.10
C PHE A 367 18.36 -6.82 32.38
N ARG A 368 19.02 -5.95 31.59
CA ARG A 368 20.46 -5.68 31.71
C ARG A 368 20.80 -4.74 32.87
N TYR A 369 19.89 -3.82 33.18
CA TYR A 369 20.16 -2.67 34.05
C TYR A 369 19.41 -2.75 35.38
N SER A 370 19.90 -2.01 36.37
CA SER A 370 19.25 -1.91 37.67
C SER A 370 17.95 -1.10 37.57
N ALA A 371 16.97 -1.36 38.44
CA ALA A 371 15.73 -0.59 38.48
C ALA A 371 15.92 0.92 38.77
N ALA A 372 17.12 1.34 39.22
CA ALA A 372 17.47 2.74 39.46
C ALA A 372 18.07 3.45 38.23
N THR A 373 18.57 2.70 37.24
CA THR A 373 19.28 3.24 36.06
C THR A 373 18.66 2.81 34.72
N VAL A 374 17.75 1.84 34.73
CA VAL A 374 17.20 1.21 33.53
C VAL A 374 16.57 2.20 32.53
N ALA A 375 15.93 3.28 32.98
CA ALA A 375 15.38 4.29 32.08
C ALA A 375 16.50 4.95 31.25
N ASP A 376 17.40 5.68 31.91
CA ASP A 376 18.50 6.44 31.31
C ASP A 376 19.42 5.54 30.45
N GLU A 377 19.73 4.34 30.93
CA GLU A 377 20.57 3.37 30.21
C GLU A 377 19.88 2.82 28.95
N THR A 378 18.56 2.59 28.99
CA THR A 378 17.81 2.16 27.79
C THR A 378 17.64 3.27 26.78
N ASP A 379 17.39 4.51 27.23
CA ASP A 379 17.29 5.68 26.36
C ASP A 379 18.63 5.95 25.64
N ALA A 380 19.76 5.82 26.34
CA ALA A 380 21.10 5.90 25.75
C ALA A 380 21.33 4.77 24.72
N PHE A 381 21.00 3.53 25.06
CA PHE A 381 21.10 2.36 24.18
C PHE A 381 20.28 2.54 22.89
N PHE A 382 19.06 3.09 22.99
CA PHE A 382 18.20 3.35 21.83
C PHE A 382 18.69 4.52 20.97
N SER A 383 19.19 5.60 21.57
CA SER A 383 19.81 6.70 20.83
C SER A 383 21.03 6.24 20.04
N GLU A 384 21.91 5.43 20.65
CA GLU A 384 23.07 4.85 19.98
C GLU A 384 22.66 3.90 18.84
N ALA A 385 21.70 2.99 19.08
CA ALA A 385 21.21 2.05 18.07
C ALA A 385 20.65 2.79 16.85
N SER A 386 19.79 3.79 17.07
CA SER A 386 19.21 4.61 16.00
C SER A 386 20.27 5.40 15.24
N ALA A 387 21.21 6.04 15.94
CA ALA A 387 22.29 6.80 15.31
C ALA A 387 23.24 5.92 14.49
N THR A 388 23.55 4.70 14.97
CA THR A 388 24.47 3.79 14.29
C THR A 388 23.84 3.15 13.06
N ILE A 389 22.56 2.75 13.13
CA ILE A 389 21.82 2.24 11.95
C ILE A 389 21.67 3.35 10.91
N LEU A 390 21.25 4.57 11.32
CA LEU A 390 21.12 5.70 10.40
C LEU A 390 22.46 6.09 9.78
N GLY A 391 23.54 6.15 10.57
CA GLY A 391 24.89 6.44 10.08
C GLY A 391 25.36 5.45 9.01
N LYS A 392 24.99 4.17 9.14
CA LYS A 392 25.30 3.13 8.16
C LYS A 392 24.52 3.32 6.84
N ILE A 393 23.24 3.66 6.93
CA ILE A 393 22.40 3.99 5.76
C ILE A 393 22.95 5.25 5.05
N LEU A 394 23.27 6.31 5.82
CA LEU A 394 23.85 7.56 5.31
C LEU A 394 25.30 7.44 4.81
N GLY A 395 26.01 6.38 5.20
CA GLY A 395 27.31 6.00 4.63
C GLY A 395 27.23 5.27 3.30
N GLY A 396 26.03 4.87 2.86
CA GLY A 396 25.82 4.06 1.65
C GLY A 396 26.03 2.55 1.84
N ASP A 397 26.27 2.09 3.09
CA ASP A 397 26.51 0.69 3.46
C ASP A 397 25.19 -0.13 3.51
N MET A 398 24.49 -0.16 2.37
CA MET A 398 23.23 -0.90 2.19
C MET A 398 23.11 -1.52 0.79
N GLU A 399 22.21 -2.48 0.66
CA GLU A 399 21.82 -3.10 -0.62
C GLU A 399 20.42 -2.64 -1.04
N PRO A 400 20.26 -1.74 -2.03
CA PRO A 400 18.98 -1.16 -2.43
C PRO A 400 17.90 -2.19 -2.82
N SER A 401 18.29 -3.28 -3.50
CA SER A 401 17.43 -4.41 -3.85
C SER A 401 16.85 -5.15 -2.63
N LYS A 402 17.43 -4.99 -1.43
CA LYS A 402 16.86 -5.46 -0.16
C LYS A 402 16.21 -4.34 0.64
N MET A 403 16.69 -3.10 0.50
CA MET A 403 16.17 -1.93 1.22
C MET A 403 14.76 -1.57 0.75
N LEU A 404 14.53 -1.53 -0.56
CA LEU A 404 13.21 -1.17 -1.12
C LEU A 404 12.10 -2.16 -0.70
N PRO A 405 12.24 -3.50 -0.84
CA PRO A 405 11.26 -4.43 -0.28
C PRO A 405 11.03 -4.27 1.22
N ALA A 406 12.09 -4.00 2.00
CA ALA A 406 12.00 -3.79 3.44
C ALA A 406 11.18 -2.54 3.79
N VAL A 407 11.39 -1.42 3.09
CA VAL A 407 10.63 -0.18 3.24
C VAL A 407 9.18 -0.36 2.78
N VAL A 408 8.94 -0.92 1.60
CA VAL A 408 7.57 -1.19 1.08
C VAL A 408 6.78 -2.07 2.05
N LYS A 409 7.40 -3.14 2.57
CA LYS A 409 6.79 -4.00 3.58
C LYS A 409 6.49 -3.23 4.87
N ALA A 410 7.42 -2.43 5.36
CA ALA A 410 7.24 -1.64 6.57
C ALA A 410 6.11 -0.60 6.41
N VAL A 411 6.00 0.05 5.25
CA VAL A 411 4.91 0.99 4.93
C VAL A 411 3.55 0.26 4.86
N GLY A 412 3.46 -0.87 4.16
CA GLY A 412 2.24 -1.68 4.09
C GLY A 412 1.77 -2.17 5.47
N GLU A 413 2.71 -2.60 6.31
CA GLU A 413 2.45 -2.96 7.72
C GLU A 413 2.29 -1.75 8.66
N SER A 414 2.31 -0.50 8.18
CA SER A 414 2.21 0.77 8.97
C SER A 414 3.30 0.96 10.04
N ARG A 415 4.47 0.35 9.81
CA ARG A 415 5.67 0.43 10.66
C ARG A 415 6.61 1.57 10.28
N ILE A 416 6.39 2.16 9.11
CA ILE A 416 6.93 3.44 8.69
C ILE A 416 5.74 4.31 8.28
N LEU A 417 5.63 5.49 8.88
CA LEU A 417 4.60 6.48 8.60
C LEU A 417 5.24 7.84 8.28
N ALA A 418 4.57 8.66 7.46
CA ALA A 418 5.05 9.97 7.01
C ALA A 418 3.92 10.99 6.91
N PHE A 419 4.24 12.25 7.23
CA PHE A 419 3.35 13.40 7.15
C PHE A 419 4.15 14.62 6.71
N SER A 420 3.66 15.36 5.72
CA SER A 420 4.18 16.70 5.40
C SER A 420 3.34 17.79 6.03
N THR A 421 3.99 18.85 6.48
CA THR A 421 3.31 20.10 6.90
C THR A 421 2.93 20.97 5.72
N ASP A 422 3.46 20.69 4.53
CA ASP A 422 3.01 21.32 3.29
C ASP A 422 1.69 20.66 2.82
N PRO A 423 0.61 21.44 2.60
CA PRO A 423 -0.70 20.89 2.26
C PRO A 423 -0.78 20.31 0.85
N GLU A 424 0.07 20.74 -0.09
CA GLU A 424 0.10 20.20 -1.45
C GLU A 424 0.84 18.85 -1.46
N GLU A 425 1.98 18.75 -0.76
CA GLU A 425 2.67 17.48 -0.52
C GLU A 425 1.78 16.49 0.26
N GLN A 426 1.12 16.95 1.32
CA GLN A 426 0.29 16.07 2.16
C GLN A 426 -0.96 15.57 1.43
N ALA A 427 -1.52 16.32 0.49
CA ALA A 427 -2.62 15.85 -0.35
C ALA A 427 -2.20 14.68 -1.26
N LEU A 428 -0.94 14.63 -1.68
CA LEU A 428 -0.35 13.53 -2.45
C LEU A 428 -0.03 12.32 -1.55
N ILE A 429 0.39 12.54 -0.30
CA ILE A 429 0.71 11.47 0.65
C ILE A 429 -0.58 10.81 1.19
N ALA A 430 -1.61 11.59 1.52
CA ALA A 430 -2.83 11.18 2.22
C ALA A 430 -3.53 9.89 1.72
N PRO A 431 -3.70 9.62 0.40
CA PRO A 431 -4.34 8.39 -0.07
C PRO A 431 -3.45 7.14 0.06
N THR A 432 -2.16 7.29 0.39
CA THR A 432 -1.20 6.17 0.41
C THR A 432 -1.04 5.58 1.82
N PRO A 433 -0.65 4.29 1.96
CA PRO A 433 -0.55 3.64 3.28
C PRO A 433 0.42 4.30 4.28
N ILE A 434 1.42 5.04 3.78
CA ILE A 434 2.42 5.74 4.63
C ILE A 434 1.78 6.90 5.40
N ALA A 435 0.65 7.44 4.95
CA ALA A 435 -0.05 8.53 5.63
C ALA A 435 -0.62 8.12 7.00
N GLY A 436 -0.77 6.82 7.28
CA GLY A 436 -1.29 6.34 8.57
C GLY A 436 -2.70 6.85 8.91
N VAL A 437 -3.54 7.07 7.89
CA VAL A 437 -4.94 7.49 8.03
C VAL A 437 -5.89 6.34 7.75
N LEU A 438 -7.09 6.39 8.34
CA LEU A 438 -8.20 5.53 7.95
C LEU A 438 -8.95 6.12 6.74
N PRO A 439 -9.46 5.31 5.80
CA PRO A 439 -10.34 5.78 4.73
C PRO A 439 -11.57 6.52 5.28
N THR A 440 -12.10 7.49 4.53
CA THR A 440 -13.25 8.31 4.96
C THR A 440 -14.59 7.88 4.38
N ASP A 441 -14.60 6.96 3.42
CA ASP A 441 -15.79 6.38 2.80
C ASP A 441 -15.79 4.83 2.87
N ASN A 442 -16.71 4.20 2.12
CA ASN A 442 -16.88 2.75 2.01
C ASN A 442 -17.05 2.30 0.54
N ALA A 443 -16.60 3.09 -0.44
CA ALA A 443 -16.94 2.88 -1.85
C ALA A 443 -16.33 1.58 -2.40
N ASP A 444 -14.99 1.51 -2.39
CA ASP A 444 -14.26 0.34 -2.88
C ASP A 444 -14.05 -0.69 -1.75
N THR A 445 -13.65 -0.22 -0.57
CA THR A 445 -13.44 -1.04 0.63
C THR A 445 -14.11 -0.46 1.86
N THR A 446 -14.64 -1.33 2.71
CA THR A 446 -15.27 -1.00 3.99
C THR A 446 -14.30 -1.33 5.12
N THR A 447 -13.51 -0.33 5.53
CA THR A 447 -12.47 -0.52 6.55
C THR A 447 -13.01 -0.40 7.97
N THR A 448 -12.89 -1.48 8.75
CA THR A 448 -12.98 -1.47 10.23
C THR A 448 -11.59 -1.28 10.84
N GLY A 449 -11.49 -0.67 12.03
CA GLY A 449 -10.23 -0.54 12.78
C GLY A 449 -10.26 -1.30 14.11
N VAL A 450 -9.16 -1.98 14.47
CA VAL A 450 -8.95 -2.55 15.82
C VAL A 450 -7.59 -2.10 16.35
N PHE A 451 -7.60 -1.28 17.40
CA PHE A 451 -6.42 -0.63 17.93
C PHE A 451 -6.22 -0.90 19.41
N PHE A 452 -4.96 -1.05 19.82
CA PHE A 452 -4.58 -1.32 21.20
C PHE A 452 -3.88 -0.11 21.82
N GLN A 453 -4.04 0.04 23.14
CA GLN A 453 -3.32 1.00 23.95
C GLN A 453 -2.92 0.35 25.28
N ASP A 454 -1.63 0.31 25.62
CA ASP A 454 -1.19 -0.20 26.93
C ASP A 454 -1.80 0.66 28.06
N ALA A 455 -2.51 -0.02 28.97
CA ALA A 455 -3.14 0.56 30.15
C ALA A 455 -2.50 0.04 31.45
N SER A 456 -1.40 -0.71 31.35
CA SER A 456 -0.65 -1.34 32.45
C SER A 456 0.16 -0.36 33.31
N ILE A 457 0.15 0.94 32.97
CA ILE A 457 0.78 2.05 33.71
C ILE A 457 2.30 1.88 33.88
N GLY A 458 3.04 2.03 32.77
CA GLY A 458 4.49 1.90 32.73
C GLY A 458 4.92 0.45 32.77
N SER A 459 4.82 -0.21 31.61
CA SER A 459 5.12 -1.64 31.44
C SER A 459 5.93 -1.89 30.17
N LYS A 460 6.32 -3.16 29.97
CA LYS A 460 6.77 -3.73 28.69
C LYS A 460 6.06 -5.06 28.43
N MET A 461 4.83 -5.18 28.91
CA MET A 461 4.07 -6.44 28.92
C MET A 461 3.49 -6.79 27.55
N ASP A 462 3.28 -5.81 26.66
CA ASP A 462 2.80 -6.03 25.28
C ASP A 462 3.70 -6.97 24.46
N TYR A 463 4.99 -7.10 24.85
CA TYR A 463 5.90 -8.11 24.27
C TYR A 463 5.38 -9.55 24.43
N TYR A 464 4.59 -9.81 25.48
CA TYR A 464 4.00 -11.11 25.77
C TYR A 464 2.52 -11.21 25.34
N LEU A 465 2.01 -10.25 24.56
CA LEU A 465 0.63 -10.28 24.06
C LEU A 465 0.56 -10.90 22.67
N ASP A 466 -0.28 -11.93 22.52
CA ASP A 466 -0.76 -12.39 21.21
C ASP A 466 -2.17 -11.86 20.97
N THR A 467 -2.48 -11.51 19.71
CA THR A 467 -3.76 -10.93 19.31
C THR A 467 -4.28 -11.56 18.02
N ALA A 468 -5.59 -11.76 17.94
CA ALA A 468 -6.27 -12.22 16.73
C ALA A 468 -7.58 -11.46 16.53
N VAL A 469 -7.93 -11.12 15.29
CA VAL A 469 -9.17 -10.45 14.92
C VAL A 469 -9.91 -11.26 13.86
N THR A 470 -11.18 -11.56 14.12
CA THR A 470 -12.12 -12.07 13.11
C THR A 470 -13.17 -11.00 12.82
N GLN A 471 -13.16 -10.51 11.59
CA GLN A 471 -14.12 -9.55 11.06
C GLN A 471 -15.15 -10.29 10.21
N SER A 472 -16.42 -9.92 10.34
CA SER A 472 -17.51 -10.47 9.53
C SER A 472 -18.57 -9.42 9.23
N SER A 473 -19.28 -9.61 8.13
CA SER A 473 -20.46 -8.82 7.78
C SER A 473 -21.67 -9.72 7.52
N THR A 474 -22.86 -9.16 7.69
CA THR A 474 -24.14 -9.81 7.41
C THR A 474 -25.11 -8.79 6.83
N ASN A 475 -26.18 -9.27 6.20
CA ASN A 475 -27.28 -8.43 5.67
C ASN A 475 -26.89 -7.38 4.61
N ARG A 476 -25.70 -7.50 3.99
CA ARG A 476 -25.19 -6.65 2.88
C ARG A 476 -26.21 -6.32 1.79
N CYS A 477 -27.07 -7.28 1.49
CA CYS A 477 -28.04 -7.23 0.40
C CYS A 477 -29.50 -7.12 0.90
N ALA A 478 -29.71 -6.98 2.22
CA ALA A 478 -31.01 -7.07 2.85
C ALA A 478 -31.53 -5.70 3.29
N ALA A 479 -32.83 -5.47 3.11
CA ALA A 479 -33.50 -4.22 3.51
C ALA A 479 -33.45 -3.91 5.03
N GLY A 480 -32.93 -4.81 5.86
CA GLY A 480 -32.66 -4.58 7.28
C GLY A 480 -31.35 -3.80 7.57
N GLY A 481 -30.55 -3.51 6.54
CA GLY A 481 -29.27 -2.81 6.65
C GLY A 481 -28.09 -3.71 6.99
N THR A 482 -26.92 -3.38 6.43
CA THR A 482 -25.67 -4.09 6.67
C THR A 482 -25.29 -4.06 8.15
N SER A 483 -24.81 -5.19 8.68
CA SER A 483 -24.29 -5.30 10.04
C SER A 483 -22.90 -5.91 10.03
N PHE A 484 -21.98 -5.34 10.82
CA PHE A 484 -20.61 -5.79 10.98
C PHE A 484 -20.40 -6.36 12.38
N SER A 485 -19.59 -7.41 12.52
CA SER A 485 -19.21 -7.99 13.81
C SER A 485 -17.71 -8.25 13.84
N THR A 486 -17.05 -7.66 14.84
CA THR A 486 -15.61 -7.70 15.07
C THR A 486 -15.34 -8.46 16.36
N GLN A 487 -14.67 -9.61 16.26
CA GLN A 487 -14.22 -10.39 17.40
C GLN A 487 -12.72 -10.20 17.58
N VAL A 488 -12.30 -9.72 18.75
CA VAL A 488 -10.89 -9.48 19.09
C VAL A 488 -10.51 -10.42 20.24
N THR A 489 -9.64 -11.37 19.96
CA THR A 489 -9.08 -12.29 20.97
C THR A 489 -7.70 -11.81 21.38
N LEU A 490 -7.46 -11.78 22.70
CA LEU A 490 -6.20 -11.38 23.32
C LEU A 490 -5.71 -12.51 24.23
N THR A 491 -4.42 -12.82 24.19
CA THR A 491 -3.79 -13.86 25.02
C THR A 491 -2.50 -13.33 25.66
N ASN A 492 -2.41 -13.41 26.98
CA ASN A 492 -1.17 -13.11 27.70
C ASN A 492 -0.30 -14.39 27.73
N THR A 493 0.71 -14.44 26.88
CA THR A 493 1.63 -15.60 26.72
C THR A 493 2.62 -15.76 27.89
N THR A 494 2.63 -14.83 28.84
CA THR A 494 3.44 -14.92 30.07
C THR A 494 3.03 -16.15 30.88
N THR A 495 4.00 -16.83 31.51
CA THR A 495 3.70 -17.86 32.52
C THR A 495 3.97 -17.32 33.92
N GLU A 496 3.29 -17.84 34.96
CA GLU A 496 3.58 -17.49 36.36
C GLU A 496 5.08 -17.57 36.71
N LYS A 497 5.81 -18.50 36.12
CA LYS A 497 7.26 -18.65 36.33
C LYS A 497 8.03 -17.47 35.76
N VAL A 498 7.70 -17.04 34.53
CA VAL A 498 8.32 -15.87 33.88
C VAL A 498 7.93 -14.59 34.64
N ALA A 499 6.65 -14.43 34.97
CA ALA A 499 6.11 -13.30 35.73
C ALA A 499 6.90 -12.98 37.02
N ARG A 500 7.26 -14.02 37.79
CA ARG A 500 8.05 -13.91 39.03
C ARG A 500 9.52 -13.51 38.80
N THR A 501 9.99 -13.50 37.55
CA THR A 501 11.35 -13.10 37.16
C THR A 501 11.41 -11.76 36.41
N LEU A 502 10.26 -11.12 36.15
CA LEU A 502 10.21 -9.85 35.42
C LEU A 502 10.82 -8.70 36.25
N PRO A 503 11.66 -7.85 35.64
CA PRO A 503 12.02 -6.56 36.20
C PRO A 503 10.78 -5.70 36.45
N LYS A 504 10.82 -4.84 37.47
CA LYS A 504 9.74 -3.86 37.73
C LYS A 504 9.48 -2.90 36.58
N TYR A 505 10.45 -2.72 35.68
CA TYR A 505 10.31 -1.88 34.48
C TYR A 505 9.58 -2.59 33.33
N VAL A 506 9.41 -3.92 33.42
CA VAL A 506 8.66 -4.73 32.45
C VAL A 506 7.26 -5.03 32.97
N ALA A 507 7.12 -5.42 34.24
CA ALA A 507 5.83 -5.79 34.82
C ALA A 507 4.85 -4.61 34.92
N ALA A 508 3.56 -4.87 34.69
CA ALA A 508 2.47 -3.89 34.83
C ALA A 508 2.53 -3.13 36.17
N ASN A 509 2.67 -1.81 36.11
CA ASN A 509 2.84 -0.91 37.24
C ASN A 509 3.91 -1.36 38.25
N GLY A 510 4.97 -2.06 37.79
CA GLY A 510 6.00 -2.66 38.61
C GLY A 510 5.53 -3.71 39.62
N GLY A 511 4.35 -4.29 39.40
CA GLY A 511 3.70 -5.27 40.30
C GLY A 511 3.03 -4.66 41.53
N ASN A 512 2.73 -3.35 41.53
CA ASN A 512 2.14 -2.66 42.69
C ASN A 512 0.60 -2.62 42.62
N ARG A 513 0.03 -2.02 41.57
CA ARG A 513 -1.44 -1.96 41.35
C ARG A 513 -2.00 -3.26 40.79
N PHE A 514 -1.24 -3.93 39.93
CA PHE A 514 -1.60 -5.17 39.26
C PHE A 514 -0.68 -6.31 39.74
N PRO A 515 -1.16 -7.55 39.85
CA PRO A 515 -0.31 -8.71 40.12
C PRO A 515 0.86 -8.84 39.12
N LEU A 516 1.96 -9.45 39.56
CA LEU A 516 3.11 -9.65 38.68
C LEU A 516 2.76 -10.58 37.52
N GLY A 517 2.98 -10.09 36.30
CA GLY A 517 2.72 -10.81 35.05
C GLY A 517 1.33 -10.56 34.46
N ASP A 518 0.45 -9.86 35.17
CA ASP A 518 -0.80 -9.36 34.58
C ASP A 518 -0.48 -8.32 33.50
N PHE A 519 -1.36 -8.23 32.51
CA PHE A 519 -1.35 -7.21 31.46
C PHE A 519 -2.69 -6.51 31.40
N VAL A 520 -2.71 -5.20 31.13
CA VAL A 520 -3.93 -4.39 31.03
C VAL A 520 -3.86 -3.52 29.78
N THR A 521 -4.89 -3.56 28.93
CA THR A 521 -4.95 -2.80 27.67
C THR A 521 -6.33 -2.19 27.45
N ASN A 522 -6.42 -1.14 26.63
CA ASN A 522 -7.66 -0.70 26.01
C ASN A 522 -7.70 -1.22 24.56
N VAL A 523 -8.78 -1.93 24.22
CA VAL A 523 -9.15 -2.26 22.85
C VAL A 523 -10.12 -1.20 22.33
N TYR A 524 -9.77 -0.56 21.22
CA TYR A 524 -10.62 0.38 20.51
C TYR A 524 -11.05 -0.26 19.18
N VAL A 525 -12.34 -0.42 18.97
CA VAL A 525 -12.89 -0.90 17.71
C VAL A 525 -13.60 0.25 17.00
N TYR A 526 -13.12 0.63 15.83
CA TYR A 526 -13.64 1.69 14.97
C TYR A 526 -14.53 1.07 13.90
N GLY A 527 -15.82 1.39 13.93
CA GLY A 527 -16.76 0.97 12.89
C GLY A 527 -16.53 1.69 11.56
N PRO A 528 -17.11 1.19 10.46
CA PRO A 528 -17.13 1.89 9.18
C PRO A 528 -17.87 3.24 9.28
N PRO A 529 -17.53 4.25 8.44
CA PRO A 529 -18.25 5.52 8.40
C PRO A 529 -19.73 5.30 8.07
N GLY A 530 -20.63 6.08 8.67
CA GLY A 530 -22.08 5.93 8.48
C GLY A 530 -22.70 4.71 9.19
N THR A 531 -21.98 4.08 10.12
CA THR A 531 -22.54 3.04 11.01
C THR A 531 -22.76 3.56 12.43
N THR A 532 -23.46 2.79 13.26
CA THR A 532 -23.63 3.01 14.70
C THR A 532 -23.27 1.74 15.47
N THR A 533 -22.71 1.88 16.67
CA THR A 533 -22.43 0.74 17.56
C THR A 533 -23.76 0.13 18.02
N SER A 534 -24.02 -1.12 17.63
CA SER A 534 -25.26 -1.84 17.97
C SER A 534 -25.10 -2.72 19.22
N GLN A 535 -23.89 -3.17 19.49
CA GLN A 535 -23.55 -4.01 20.63
C GLN A 535 -22.04 -3.95 20.91
N ALA A 536 -21.66 -3.91 22.18
CA ALA A 536 -20.31 -4.27 22.60
C ALA A 536 -20.43 -5.21 23.82
N GLN A 537 -19.80 -6.38 23.72
CA GLN A 537 -19.76 -7.39 24.77
C GLN A 537 -18.30 -7.76 25.06
N ALA A 538 -17.97 -7.84 26.34
CA ALA A 538 -16.68 -8.31 26.82
C ALA A 538 -16.92 -9.26 27.99
N SER A 539 -16.29 -10.44 27.95
CA SER A 539 -16.43 -11.45 28.99
C SER A 539 -15.12 -11.63 29.75
N TRP A 540 -14.91 -10.84 30.81
CA TRP A 540 -13.96 -11.21 31.87
C TRP A 540 -14.41 -10.65 33.24
N SER A 541 -13.88 -11.26 34.30
CA SER A 541 -14.08 -10.83 35.68
C SER A 541 -12.84 -10.10 36.20
N ASP A 542 -12.96 -8.81 36.47
CA ASP A 542 -11.89 -7.99 37.04
C ASP A 542 -11.55 -8.40 38.49
N PRO A 543 -10.26 -8.65 38.83
CA PRO A 543 -9.81 -8.85 40.20
C PRO A 543 -10.03 -7.65 41.14
N LEU A 544 -10.18 -6.42 40.61
CA LEU A 544 -10.44 -5.19 41.38
C LEU A 544 -11.94 -4.92 41.61
N GLY A 545 -12.84 -5.72 41.02
CA GLY A 545 -14.29 -5.68 41.23
C GLY A 545 -15.10 -4.79 40.27
N ASP A 546 -14.46 -4.13 39.30
CA ASP A 546 -15.10 -3.39 38.22
C ASP A 546 -15.36 -4.30 37.01
N SER A 547 -16.61 -4.77 36.84
CA SER A 547 -17.02 -5.53 35.66
C SER A 547 -16.60 -4.84 34.35
N ALA A 548 -16.16 -5.62 33.36
CA ALA A 548 -15.71 -5.18 32.04
C ALA A 548 -16.40 -3.90 31.54
N ARG A 549 -15.72 -2.76 31.66
CA ARG A 549 -16.27 -1.44 31.32
C ARG A 549 -16.17 -1.20 29.83
N VAL A 550 -17.19 -1.67 29.10
CA VAL A 550 -17.58 -1.07 27.84
C VAL A 550 -17.90 0.40 28.14
N SER A 551 -17.11 1.32 27.58
CA SER A 551 -17.41 2.75 27.69
C SER A 551 -18.56 3.11 26.76
N ASP A 552 -19.31 4.18 27.06
CA ASP A 552 -20.30 4.71 26.12
C ASP A 552 -19.61 4.97 24.76
N PRO A 553 -20.19 4.53 23.63
CA PRO A 553 -19.55 4.71 22.33
C PRO A 553 -19.29 6.19 22.01
N THR A 554 -18.08 6.49 21.56
CA THR A 554 -17.71 7.83 21.08
C THR A 554 -17.80 7.89 19.55
N ASP A 555 -17.67 9.08 18.98
CA ASP A 555 -17.35 9.27 17.57
C ASP A 555 -15.92 9.85 17.50
N ASP A 556 -15.07 9.25 16.67
CA ASP A 556 -13.75 9.80 16.32
C ASP A 556 -13.49 9.56 14.83
N LEU A 557 -12.90 10.55 14.15
CA LEU A 557 -12.65 10.50 12.70
C LEU A 557 -13.94 10.26 11.85
N GLY A 558 -15.12 10.65 12.36
CA GLY A 558 -16.41 10.44 11.70
C GLY A 558 -16.90 8.99 11.73
N ARG A 559 -16.44 8.21 12.72
CA ARG A 559 -16.68 6.78 12.87
C ARG A 559 -17.11 6.48 14.31
N PRO A 560 -18.07 5.57 14.53
CA PRO A 560 -18.41 5.10 15.87
C PRO A 560 -17.25 4.28 16.45
N VAL A 561 -16.88 4.56 17.70
CA VAL A 561 -15.80 3.85 18.40
C VAL A 561 -16.35 3.17 19.65
N ALA A 562 -16.09 1.86 19.77
CA ALA A 562 -16.30 1.12 21.01
C ALA A 562 -14.96 0.95 21.74
N ARG A 563 -14.90 1.39 23.00
CA ARG A 563 -13.73 1.17 23.88
C ARG A 563 -14.04 0.11 24.92
N VAL A 564 -13.16 -0.87 25.01
CA VAL A 564 -13.19 -1.97 25.98
C VAL A 564 -11.82 -2.10 26.63
N SER A 565 -11.69 -1.75 27.91
CA SER A 565 -10.51 -2.16 28.69
C SER A 565 -10.48 -3.68 28.85
N VAL A 566 -9.32 -4.30 29.04
CA VAL A 566 -9.13 -5.75 29.30
C VAL A 566 -7.98 -5.93 30.27
N GLN A 567 -8.10 -6.85 31.23
CA GLN A 567 -6.99 -7.34 32.06
C GLN A 567 -6.83 -8.86 31.89
N LEU A 568 -5.58 -9.34 31.78
CA LEU A 568 -5.24 -10.75 31.56
C LEU A 568 -4.14 -11.20 32.53
N ALA A 569 -4.43 -12.22 33.33
CA ALA A 569 -3.43 -12.93 34.13
C ALA A 569 -2.46 -13.74 33.22
N PRO A 570 -1.30 -14.20 33.74
CA PRO A 570 -0.37 -15.05 32.99
C PRO A 570 -1.03 -16.32 32.43
N GLY A 571 -1.05 -16.48 31.11
CA GLY A 571 -1.65 -17.61 30.40
C GLY A 571 -3.16 -17.47 30.14
N GLU A 572 -3.76 -16.33 30.49
CA GLU A 572 -5.18 -16.06 30.24
C GLU A 572 -5.43 -15.58 28.80
N SER A 573 -6.56 -16.02 28.24
CA SER A 573 -7.11 -15.54 26.97
C SER A 573 -8.52 -15.02 27.18
N THR A 574 -8.89 -13.94 26.49
CA THR A 574 -10.29 -13.48 26.41
C THR A 574 -10.65 -13.01 25.00
N THR A 575 -11.96 -12.91 24.71
CA THR A 575 -12.50 -12.41 23.45
C THR A 575 -13.48 -11.28 23.71
N VAL A 576 -13.29 -10.16 23.02
CA VAL A 576 -14.20 -9.01 22.97
C VAL A 576 -14.96 -9.07 21.64
N THR A 577 -16.28 -8.80 21.66
CA THR A 577 -17.10 -8.74 20.45
C THR A 577 -17.79 -7.37 20.34
N VAL A 578 -17.59 -6.69 19.21
CA VAL A 578 -18.22 -5.40 18.90
C VAL A 578 -18.99 -5.50 17.59
N GLY A 579 -20.25 -5.08 17.63
CA GLY A 579 -21.16 -5.01 16.49
C GLY A 579 -21.47 -3.58 16.07
N PHE A 580 -21.51 -3.35 14.75
CA PHE A 580 -21.95 -2.10 14.14
C PHE A 580 -23.09 -2.36 13.15
N THR A 581 -24.00 -1.41 13.01
CA THR A 581 -25.11 -1.45 12.05
C THR A 581 -25.09 -0.20 11.18
N ALA A 582 -25.40 -0.33 9.88
CA ALA A 582 -25.58 0.81 9.00
C ALA A 582 -26.66 1.76 9.55
N ALA A 583 -26.35 3.07 9.62
CA ALA A 583 -27.31 4.08 10.08
C ALA A 583 -28.42 4.32 9.05
N ASP A 584 -28.07 4.23 7.76
CA ASP A 584 -29.02 4.16 6.64
C ASP A 584 -29.06 2.72 6.09
N PRO A 585 -30.21 2.03 6.14
CA PRO A 585 -30.37 0.69 5.54
C PRO A 585 -30.13 0.64 4.02
N ALA A 586 -30.13 1.77 3.32
CA ALA A 586 -29.82 1.87 1.88
C ALA A 586 -28.33 2.11 1.58
N ALA A 587 -27.48 2.27 2.60
CA ALA A 587 -26.05 2.50 2.40
C ALA A 587 -25.34 1.28 1.80
N THR A 588 -24.57 1.52 0.74
CA THR A 588 -23.69 0.54 0.09
C THR A 588 -22.33 0.50 0.75
N PHE A 589 -21.72 -0.68 0.82
CA PHE A 589 -20.45 -0.95 1.47
C PHE A 589 -19.63 -1.88 0.56
N GLY A 590 -18.43 -1.48 0.15
CA GLY A 590 -17.46 -2.28 -0.61
C GLY A 590 -16.84 -3.43 0.20
N GLU A 591 -15.83 -4.10 -0.33
CA GLU A 591 -15.26 -5.32 0.28
C GLU A 591 -14.73 -5.08 1.71
N GLN A 592 -14.81 -6.07 2.61
CA GLN A 592 -14.28 -5.90 3.97
C GLN A 592 -12.77 -5.63 3.95
N ALA A 593 -12.37 -4.60 4.70
CA ALA A 593 -10.98 -4.36 5.05
C ALA A 593 -10.85 -4.18 6.56
N LEU A 594 -9.66 -4.46 7.11
CA LEU A 594 -9.36 -4.31 8.52
C LEU A 594 -8.00 -3.65 8.69
N ARG A 595 -7.94 -2.56 9.46
CA ARG A 595 -6.68 -1.99 9.95
C ARG A 595 -6.49 -2.38 11.41
N VAL A 596 -5.30 -2.85 11.75
CA VAL A 596 -4.92 -3.25 13.12
C VAL A 596 -3.68 -2.48 13.56
N THR A 597 -3.50 -2.30 14.87
CA THR A 597 -2.23 -1.80 15.42
C THR A 597 -1.04 -2.65 14.95
N PRO A 598 0.08 -2.05 14.49
CA PRO A 598 1.34 -2.74 14.17
C PRO A 598 2.05 -3.37 15.38
N MET A 599 1.47 -4.42 15.96
CA MET A 599 1.99 -5.11 17.16
C MET A 599 3.36 -5.78 16.95
N ILE A 600 4.02 -6.12 18.08
CA ILE A 600 5.26 -6.92 18.13
C ILE A 600 5.01 -8.32 17.55
N ASN A 601 4.08 -9.04 18.18
CA ASN A 601 3.55 -10.30 17.66
C ASN A 601 2.44 -9.93 16.68
N LYS A 602 2.61 -10.26 15.40
CA LYS A 602 1.69 -9.84 14.33
C LYS A 602 0.28 -10.36 14.62
N THR A 603 -0.68 -9.44 14.69
CA THR A 603 -2.10 -9.79 14.87
C THR A 603 -2.57 -10.71 13.75
N GLU A 604 -3.14 -11.86 14.11
CA GLU A 604 -3.77 -12.75 13.15
C GLU A 604 -5.09 -12.13 12.67
N VAL A 605 -5.30 -12.02 11.36
CA VAL A 605 -6.51 -11.40 10.79
C VAL A 605 -7.26 -12.41 9.94
N THR A 606 -8.55 -12.58 10.23
CA THR A 606 -9.49 -13.38 9.43
C THR A 606 -10.65 -12.48 9.01
N LEU A 607 -10.90 -12.38 7.71
CA LEU A 607 -12.10 -11.76 7.16
C LEU A 607 -13.03 -12.89 6.70
N ALA A 608 -14.25 -12.94 7.23
CA ALA A 608 -15.26 -13.88 6.74
C ALA A 608 -15.76 -13.43 5.36
N GLU A 609 -15.96 -14.37 4.43
CA GLU A 609 -16.46 -14.08 3.08
C GLU A 609 -17.78 -13.27 3.13
N ASP A 610 -17.86 -12.18 2.36
CA ASP A 610 -19.09 -11.41 2.24
C ASP A 610 -20.15 -12.23 1.48
N PRO A 611 -21.42 -12.25 1.94
CA PRO A 611 -22.48 -12.95 1.23
C PRO A 611 -22.75 -12.29 -0.13
N THR A 612 -22.62 -13.05 -1.22
CA THR A 612 -22.82 -12.54 -2.57
C THR A 612 -24.27 -12.09 -2.79
N CYS A 613 -24.44 -10.82 -3.15
CA CYS A 613 -25.74 -10.29 -3.55
C CYS A 613 -26.12 -10.82 -4.93
N ALA A 614 -27.19 -11.61 -5.00
CA ALA A 614 -27.79 -11.96 -6.28
C ALA A 614 -28.42 -10.70 -6.92
N GLY A 615 -27.92 -10.31 -8.09
CA GLY A 615 -28.44 -9.21 -8.91
C GLY A 615 -29.70 -9.56 -9.69
#